data_AF-A0AAN8MLA8-F1
#
_entry.id   AF-A0AAN8MLA8-F1
#
_cell.length_a   1.000
_cell.length_b   1.000
_cell.length_c   1.000
_cell.angle_alpha   90.00
_cell.angle_beta   90.00
_cell.angle_gamma   90.00
#
_symmetry.space_group_name_H-M   'P 1'
#
loop_
_entity.id
_entity.type
_entity.pdbx_description
1 polymer ?
#
loop_
_entity_poly.entity_id
_entity_poly.type
_entity_poly.pdbx_seq_one_letter_code
_entity_poly.pdbx_strand_id
1 'polypeptide(L)'
;MASTTVITPNTMLPPPISLITLPSEILHSIISYIDQREIRRIIRVCKLLYAVGFSHFLEDVAFGDPAGGWQRSCIRPSQWRMLIDKDNGLSGGEYHGGVPRLPWNWNKRIAILGTAPLKNLELLKMLGVKLKEGEVRPEHVEINVSDTLKQITTLENAIPSGFFQNLKSYAHQKHIKEFSYSLEGGNLLFMVQGLNLLQCENVTSIVYNNDRNYGAIPRSETSAFQGLSKLFAATVNLQRLSIQLVKLRSLGNADLQASIQAAFDGLHNLKELKITGELFSCATFITPPPNIITLEYQCEASPMWWLGFSKCKLPKVENLTLKCCYSDYKYYRGSRAEAYRARYEPHGVVFNDNGKFIIEDVAVTTLKKFNGDANPSAPADLVEAILNRNPGLSKKSTERMFHQMIRPRLLSCISRMENRMVEYADSVTEEFGEMWKLGTRGEELEEEFFKESLEMLMKEFLEGKAKEWVSLPSKYALKNK
;
A
#
# COMPACT_ATOMS: atom_id res chain seq x y z
N MET A 1 -24.21 16.21 74.79
CA MET A 1 -23.20 17.04 74.11
C MET A 1 -23.05 16.49 72.69
N ALA A 2 -23.81 17.03 71.74
CA ALA A 2 -23.74 16.64 70.34
C ALA A 2 -22.95 17.72 69.60
N SER A 3 -21.89 17.30 68.91
CA SER A 3 -20.95 18.16 68.19
C SER A 3 -21.55 18.53 66.83
N THR A 4 -21.81 19.82 66.62
CA THR A 4 -22.32 20.34 65.34
C THR A 4 -21.13 20.67 64.45
N THR A 5 -20.86 19.81 63.48
CA THR A 5 -19.83 20.01 62.45
C THR A 5 -20.27 21.14 61.52
N VAL A 6 -19.58 22.27 61.57
CA VAL A 6 -19.75 23.39 60.64
C VAL A 6 -19.06 23.03 59.32
N ILE A 7 -19.85 22.79 58.27
CA ILE A 7 -19.38 22.64 56.90
C ILE A 7 -19.16 24.05 56.34
N THR A 8 -17.91 24.42 56.08
CA THR A 8 -17.56 25.64 55.34
C THR A 8 -17.90 25.49 53.86
N PRO A 9 -18.51 26.51 53.21
CA PRO A 9 -18.94 26.42 51.82
C PRO A 9 -17.80 26.69 50.84
N ASN A 10 -17.74 25.83 49.82
CA ASN A 10 -17.41 26.11 48.43
C ASN A 10 -16.17 26.97 48.13
N THR A 11 -15.06 26.28 47.84
CA THR A 11 -14.06 26.73 46.88
C THR A 11 -14.74 27.09 45.55
N MET A 12 -14.89 28.39 45.26
CA MET A 12 -15.32 28.85 43.95
C MET A 12 -14.29 28.40 42.91
N LEU A 13 -14.68 27.49 42.02
CA LEU A 13 -13.89 27.16 40.84
C LEU A 13 -13.69 28.44 40.02
N PRO A 14 -12.47 28.70 39.53
CA PRO A 14 -12.22 29.85 38.66
C PRO A 14 -13.13 29.78 37.43
N PRO A 15 -13.58 30.93 36.90
CA PRO A 15 -14.44 30.97 35.73
C PRO A 15 -13.77 30.23 34.56
N PRO A 16 -14.55 29.53 33.71
CA PRO A 16 -14.00 28.79 32.58
C PRO A 16 -13.21 29.75 31.67
N ILE A 17 -11.95 29.40 31.42
CA ILE A 17 -11.10 30.15 30.50
C ILE A 17 -11.75 30.09 29.12
N SER A 18 -12.08 31.26 28.60
CA SER A 18 -12.67 31.37 27.27
C SER A 18 -11.58 31.26 26.22
N LEU A 19 -11.78 30.43 25.18
CA LEU A 19 -10.83 30.29 24.08
C LEU A 19 -10.47 31.64 23.44
N ILE A 20 -11.40 32.60 23.48
CA ILE A 20 -11.24 33.93 22.86
C ILE A 20 -10.32 34.88 23.65
N THR A 21 -9.99 34.54 24.90
CA THR A 21 -9.05 35.33 25.72
C THR A 21 -7.64 34.77 25.68
N LEU A 22 -7.43 33.65 24.98
CA LEU A 22 -6.10 33.06 24.85
C LEU A 22 -5.26 33.88 23.84
N PRO A 23 -3.96 34.08 24.14
CA PRO A 23 -3.00 34.62 23.17
C PRO A 23 -3.00 33.82 21.86
N SER A 24 -2.73 34.49 20.74
CA SER A 24 -2.69 33.89 19.40
C SER A 24 -1.77 32.67 19.34
N GLU A 25 -0.65 32.72 20.04
CA GLU A 25 0.37 31.67 20.08
C GLU A 25 -0.17 30.39 20.71
N ILE A 26 -0.97 30.52 21.79
CA ILE A 26 -1.63 29.39 22.44
C ILE A 26 -2.72 28.83 21.52
N LEU A 27 -3.47 29.69 20.85
CA LEU A 27 -4.48 29.25 19.89
C LEU A 27 -3.87 28.51 18.70
N HIS A 28 -2.75 28.99 18.14
CA HIS A 28 -2.00 28.27 17.11
C HIS A 28 -1.51 26.92 17.62
N SER A 29 -0.98 26.88 18.86
CA SER A 29 -0.54 25.62 19.45
C SER A 29 -1.69 24.65 19.71
N ILE A 30 -2.89 25.11 20.05
CA ILE A 30 -4.06 24.24 20.24
C ILE A 30 -4.52 23.71 18.88
N ILE A 31 -4.66 24.60 17.90
CA ILE A 31 -5.15 24.24 16.56
C ILE A 31 -4.18 23.27 15.86
N SER A 32 -2.87 23.38 16.09
CA SER A 32 -1.90 22.46 15.51
C SER A 32 -2.04 21.00 15.97
N TYR A 33 -2.72 20.73 17.09
CA TYR A 33 -3.07 19.37 17.53
C TYR A 33 -4.40 18.85 16.93
N ILE A 34 -5.13 19.67 16.19
CA ILE A 34 -6.43 19.32 15.62
C ILE A 34 -6.24 18.86 14.16
N ASP A 35 -6.90 17.77 13.77
CA ASP A 35 -6.89 17.30 12.38
C ASP A 35 -7.44 18.37 11.42
N GLN A 36 -6.81 18.53 10.25
CA GLN A 36 -7.22 19.55 9.27
C GLN A 36 -8.70 19.50 8.87
N ARG A 37 -9.32 18.31 8.85
CA ARG A 37 -10.76 18.17 8.55
C ARG A 37 -11.61 18.77 9.66
N GLU A 38 -11.20 18.61 10.91
CA GLU A 38 -11.86 19.19 12.06
C GLU A 38 -11.59 20.70 12.14
N ILE A 39 -10.38 21.18 11.81
CA ILE A 39 -10.08 22.62 11.68
C ILE A 39 -11.07 23.29 10.71
N ARG A 40 -11.35 22.67 9.55
CA ARG A 40 -12.34 23.21 8.59
C ARG A 40 -13.74 23.31 9.17
N ARG A 41 -14.14 22.34 10.01
CA ARG A 41 -15.44 22.38 10.69
C ARG A 41 -15.45 23.48 11.74
N ILE A 42 -14.36 23.62 12.50
CA ILE A 42 -14.18 24.69 13.50
C ILE A 42 -14.26 26.06 12.85
N ILE A 43 -13.54 26.30 11.75
CA ILE A 43 -13.61 27.55 10.98
C ILE A 43 -14.99 27.75 10.34
N ARG A 44 -15.82 26.73 10.13
CA ARG A 44 -17.20 26.99 9.65
C ARG A 44 -18.13 27.46 10.77
N VAL A 45 -17.84 27.08 12.01
CA VAL A 45 -18.71 27.31 13.16
C VAL A 45 -18.25 28.52 13.98
N CYS A 46 -16.95 28.76 14.11
CA CYS A 46 -16.38 29.78 14.99
C CYS A 46 -15.60 30.85 14.21
N LYS A 47 -16.27 31.99 13.94
CA LYS A 47 -15.67 33.17 13.29
C LYS A 47 -14.40 33.69 13.94
N LEU A 48 -14.28 33.53 15.25
CA LEU A 48 -13.16 34.03 16.04
C LEU A 48 -11.88 33.24 15.81
N LEU A 49 -11.99 31.96 15.40
CA LEU A 49 -10.85 31.12 15.05
C LEU A 49 -10.49 31.22 13.56
N TYR A 50 -11.08 32.15 12.80
CA TYR A 50 -10.79 32.27 11.36
C TYR A 50 -9.33 32.64 11.13
N ALA A 51 -8.82 33.69 11.77
CA ALA A 51 -7.45 34.13 11.53
C ALA A 51 -6.42 33.02 11.83
N VAL A 52 -6.57 32.38 12.99
CA VAL A 52 -5.67 31.32 13.45
C VAL A 52 -5.87 30.03 12.64
N GLY A 53 -7.10 29.56 12.47
CA GLY A 53 -7.38 28.33 11.73
C GLY A 53 -7.08 28.44 10.23
N PHE A 54 -7.29 29.61 9.63
CA PHE A 54 -6.99 29.83 8.21
C PHE A 54 -5.47 29.75 7.96
N SER A 55 -4.64 30.17 8.92
CA SER A 55 -3.18 29.99 8.80
C SER A 55 -2.78 28.53 8.59
N HIS A 56 -3.35 27.61 9.37
CA HIS A 56 -3.10 26.17 9.27
C HIS A 56 -3.68 25.54 8.00
N PHE A 57 -4.73 26.15 7.43
CA PHE A 57 -5.21 25.75 6.10
C PHE A 57 -4.22 26.13 5.01
N LEU A 58 -3.53 27.26 5.16
CA LEU A 58 -2.54 27.74 4.21
C LEU A 58 -1.18 27.08 4.38
N GLU A 59 -0.90 26.43 5.52
CA GLU A 59 0.28 25.58 5.67
C GLU A 59 0.31 24.44 4.64
N ASP A 60 -0.85 23.98 4.15
CA ASP A 60 -0.96 22.94 3.14
C ASP A 60 -1.86 23.36 1.97
N VAL A 61 -1.22 23.93 0.94
CA VAL A 61 -1.91 24.39 -0.27
C VAL A 61 -1.85 23.34 -1.35
N ALA A 62 -3.00 22.78 -1.71
CA ALA A 62 -3.14 21.89 -2.85
C ALA A 62 -3.89 22.56 -4.01
N PHE A 63 -3.28 22.56 -5.19
CA PHE A 63 -3.89 22.95 -6.46
C PHE A 63 -4.25 21.67 -7.21
N GLY A 64 -5.53 21.44 -7.51
CA GLY A 64 -5.93 20.26 -8.28
C GLY A 64 -7.35 20.33 -8.82
N ASP A 65 -7.71 19.35 -9.66
CA ASP A 65 -9.06 19.24 -10.22
C ASP A 65 -10.02 18.55 -9.21
N PRO A 66 -11.14 19.18 -8.83
CA PRO A 66 -12.14 18.55 -7.96
C PRO A 66 -12.81 17.31 -8.57
N ALA A 67 -12.73 17.10 -9.89
CA ALA A 67 -13.36 15.96 -10.57
C ALA A 67 -12.77 14.60 -10.14
N GLY A 68 -11.55 14.58 -9.59
CA GLY A 68 -10.86 13.36 -9.16
C GLY A 68 -11.42 12.68 -7.90
N GLY A 69 -12.51 13.17 -7.30
CA GLY A 69 -13.23 12.49 -6.20
C GLY A 69 -12.51 12.46 -4.83
N TRP A 70 -11.19 12.66 -4.78
CA TRP A 70 -10.40 12.37 -3.58
C TRP A 70 -9.95 13.58 -2.76
N GLN A 71 -10.06 14.81 -3.26
CA GLN A 71 -9.50 15.97 -2.56
C GLN A 71 -10.53 17.08 -2.38
N ARG A 72 -11.35 16.94 -1.32
CA ARG A 72 -12.16 18.03 -0.76
C ARG A 72 -11.31 19.22 -0.28
N SER A 73 -9.99 19.13 -0.38
CA SER A 73 -8.98 20.06 0.12
C SER A 73 -8.30 20.94 -0.93
N CYS A 74 -8.50 20.71 -2.23
CA CYS A 74 -7.86 21.52 -3.25
C CYS A 74 -8.51 22.90 -3.40
N ILE A 75 -7.68 23.92 -3.62
CA ILE A 75 -8.10 25.20 -4.17
C ILE A 75 -8.60 24.95 -5.59
N ARG A 76 -9.80 25.43 -5.92
CA ARG A 76 -10.43 25.25 -7.25
C ARG A 76 -9.85 26.23 -8.29
N PRO A 77 -9.94 25.93 -9.60
CA PRO A 77 -9.51 26.83 -10.66
C PRO A 77 -10.03 28.27 -10.57
N SER A 78 -11.30 28.46 -10.20
CA SER A 78 -11.88 29.80 -10.00
C SER A 78 -11.21 30.56 -8.86
N GLN A 79 -10.79 29.84 -7.82
CA GLN A 79 -10.07 30.41 -6.69
C GLN A 79 -8.60 30.69 -7.03
N TRP A 80 -7.98 29.94 -7.95
CA TRP A 80 -6.63 30.26 -8.45
C TRP A 80 -6.62 31.64 -9.09
N ARG A 81 -7.60 31.92 -9.95
CA ARG A 81 -7.74 33.22 -10.61
C ARG A 81 -7.91 34.35 -9.60
N MET A 82 -8.71 34.14 -8.54
CA MET A 82 -8.81 35.12 -7.45
C MET A 82 -7.47 35.39 -6.75
N LEU A 83 -6.61 34.36 -6.59
CA LEU A 83 -5.27 34.55 -6.03
C LEU A 83 -4.37 35.33 -6.99
N ILE A 84 -4.41 34.99 -8.28
CA ILE A 84 -3.63 35.64 -9.33
C ILE A 84 -4.05 37.11 -9.50
N ASP A 85 -5.34 37.38 -9.64
CA ASP A 85 -5.89 38.74 -9.86
C ASP A 85 -5.62 39.67 -8.67
N LYS A 86 -5.70 39.12 -7.44
CA LYS A 86 -5.41 39.86 -6.20
C LYS A 86 -3.92 40.21 -6.08
N ASP A 87 -3.04 39.32 -6.52
CA ASP A 87 -1.60 39.55 -6.54
C ASP A 87 -1.19 40.56 -7.63
N ASN A 88 -1.87 40.53 -8.78
CA ASN A 88 -1.69 41.49 -9.86
C ASN A 88 -2.31 42.88 -9.55
N GLY A 89 -2.92 43.08 -8.37
CA GLY A 89 -3.57 44.34 -8.00
C GLY A 89 -4.82 44.66 -8.81
N LEU A 90 -5.37 43.70 -9.55
CA LEU A 90 -6.52 43.88 -10.45
C LEU A 90 -7.87 43.81 -9.72
N SER A 91 -7.88 43.39 -8.45
CA SER A 91 -9.08 43.44 -7.60
C SER A 91 -9.33 44.85 -7.07
N GLY A 92 -9.76 45.77 -7.95
CA GLY A 92 -10.14 47.15 -7.61
C GLY A 92 -11.53 47.29 -6.99
N GLY A 93 -12.22 46.18 -6.70
CA GLY A 93 -13.53 46.19 -6.05
C GLY A 93 -13.42 45.81 -4.58
N GLU A 94 -14.07 46.60 -3.72
CA GLU A 94 -14.41 46.25 -2.34
C GLU A 94 -15.17 44.91 -2.31
N TYR A 95 -14.45 43.80 -2.35
CA TYR A 95 -15.05 42.49 -2.21
C TYR A 95 -15.51 42.33 -0.77
N HIS A 96 -16.82 42.44 -0.54
CA HIS A 96 -17.53 42.31 0.74
C HIS A 96 -17.43 40.92 1.42
N GLY A 97 -16.52 40.06 1.00
CA GLY A 97 -16.19 38.82 1.69
C GLY A 97 -14.74 38.88 2.11
N GLY A 98 -14.46 39.18 3.38
CA GLY A 98 -13.12 39.34 3.97
C GLY A 98 -12.25 38.08 3.94
N VAL A 99 -11.97 37.55 2.75
CA VAL A 99 -10.96 36.51 2.54
C VAL A 99 -9.60 37.20 2.73
N PRO A 100 -8.84 36.83 3.77
CA PRO A 100 -7.53 37.44 4.04
C PRO A 100 -6.63 37.39 2.80
N ARG A 101 -5.72 38.35 2.63
CA ARG A 101 -4.56 38.13 1.74
C ARG A 101 -3.93 36.81 2.16
N LEU A 102 -3.59 35.91 1.22
CA LEU A 102 -2.85 34.72 1.60
C LEU A 102 -1.45 35.16 2.02
N PRO A 103 -1.06 35.01 3.29
CA PRO A 103 0.34 35.13 3.69
C PRO A 103 1.09 33.94 3.11
N TRP A 104 1.64 34.13 1.91
CA TRP A 104 2.42 33.13 1.17
C TRP A 104 3.59 32.54 1.98
N ASN A 105 4.06 33.28 2.99
CA ASN A 105 5.12 32.89 3.90
C ASN A 105 4.73 31.80 4.91
N TRP A 106 3.46 31.37 4.94
CA TRP A 106 2.99 30.29 5.82
C TRP A 106 2.91 28.92 5.13
N ASN A 107 3.09 28.87 3.81
CA ASN A 107 2.92 27.65 3.04
C ASN A 107 4.10 26.70 3.30
N LYS A 108 3.90 25.68 4.15
CA LYS A 108 4.88 24.61 4.39
C LYS A 108 4.85 23.56 3.29
N ARG A 109 3.65 23.19 2.82
CA ARG A 109 3.44 22.24 1.73
C ARG A 109 2.70 22.88 0.57
N ILE A 110 3.21 22.67 -0.64
CA ILE A 110 2.54 23.02 -1.89
C ILE A 110 2.37 21.75 -2.71
N ALA A 111 1.14 21.45 -3.11
CA ALA A 111 0.84 20.29 -3.94
C ALA A 111 0.24 20.73 -5.28
N ILE A 112 0.83 20.23 -6.37
CA ILE A 112 0.36 20.41 -7.75
C ILE A 112 -0.20 19.07 -8.21
N LEU A 113 -1.52 18.94 -8.21
CA LEU A 113 -2.22 17.67 -8.25
C LEU A 113 -3.05 17.53 -9.54
N GLY A 114 -2.65 16.58 -10.38
CA GLY A 114 -3.24 16.36 -11.69
C GLY A 114 -2.82 17.43 -12.70
N THR A 115 -3.47 17.44 -13.86
CA THR A 115 -3.04 18.30 -14.98
C THR A 115 -3.70 19.65 -15.10
N ALA A 116 -4.84 19.87 -14.45
CA ALA A 116 -5.49 21.18 -14.51
C ALA A 116 -4.57 22.33 -14.02
N PRO A 117 -3.83 22.19 -12.90
CA PRO A 117 -2.87 23.22 -12.48
C PRO A 117 -1.71 23.37 -13.47
N LEU A 118 -1.23 22.26 -14.05
CA LEU A 118 -0.11 22.28 -14.99
C LEU A 118 -0.44 22.96 -16.33
N LYS A 119 -1.72 22.95 -16.73
CA LYS A 119 -2.21 23.68 -17.91
C LYS A 119 -2.35 25.18 -17.64
N ASN A 120 -2.38 25.60 -16.38
CA ASN A 120 -2.56 27.00 -16.01
C ASN A 120 -1.20 27.70 -15.88
N LEU A 121 -0.71 28.24 -17.01
CA LEU A 121 0.59 28.89 -17.08
C LEU A 121 0.68 30.14 -16.19
N GLU A 122 -0.43 30.86 -16.01
CA GLU A 122 -0.48 32.04 -15.14
C GLU A 122 -0.26 31.65 -13.67
N LEU A 123 -0.93 30.58 -13.21
CA LEU A 123 -0.73 30.02 -11.87
C LEU A 123 0.72 29.60 -11.67
N LEU A 124 1.28 28.81 -12.58
CA LEU A 124 2.66 28.33 -12.46
C LEU A 124 3.66 29.49 -12.49
N LYS A 125 3.46 30.48 -13.36
CA LYS A 125 4.31 31.67 -13.44
C LYS A 125 4.25 32.46 -12.13
N MET A 126 3.05 32.71 -11.59
CA MET A 126 2.88 33.39 -10.30
C MET A 126 3.59 32.63 -9.17
N LEU A 127 3.35 31.33 -9.04
CA LEU A 127 4.03 30.50 -8.03
C LEU A 127 5.56 30.53 -8.20
N GLY A 128 6.03 30.49 -9.44
CA GLY A 128 7.46 30.59 -9.76
C GLY A 128 8.06 31.91 -9.34
N VAL A 129 7.38 33.03 -9.60
CA VAL A 129 7.82 34.38 -9.18
C VAL A 129 7.86 34.47 -7.66
N LYS A 130 6.79 34.05 -6.98
CA LYS A 130 6.70 34.11 -5.51
C LYS A 130 7.73 33.25 -4.80
N LEU A 131 8.07 32.09 -5.38
CA LEU A 131 9.15 31.25 -4.89
C LEU A 131 10.52 31.93 -5.07
N LYS A 132 10.75 32.55 -6.23
CA LYS A 132 12.00 33.25 -6.54
C LYS A 132 12.21 34.48 -5.66
N GLU A 133 11.14 35.21 -5.36
CA GLU A 133 11.15 36.40 -4.49
C GLU A 133 11.21 36.03 -2.99
N GLY A 134 11.06 34.75 -2.66
CA GLY A 134 11.09 34.27 -1.27
C GLY A 134 9.85 34.64 -0.46
N GLU A 135 8.77 35.06 -1.13
CA GLU A 135 7.45 35.25 -0.53
C GLU A 135 6.82 33.89 -0.17
N VAL A 136 7.09 32.87 -0.98
CA VAL A 136 6.70 31.48 -0.73
C VAL A 136 7.93 30.68 -0.32
N ARG A 137 7.86 30.01 0.84
CA ARG A 137 8.98 29.24 1.41
C ARG A 137 8.54 27.83 1.79
N PRO A 138 8.23 26.98 0.79
CA PRO A 138 7.77 25.65 1.07
C PRO A 138 8.90 24.84 1.72
N GLU A 139 8.51 23.99 2.65
CA GLU A 139 9.31 22.90 3.21
C GLU A 139 9.13 21.62 2.38
N HIS A 140 7.99 21.50 1.68
CA HIS A 140 7.68 20.36 0.83
C HIS A 140 6.90 20.76 -0.43
N VAL A 141 7.27 20.18 -1.57
CA VAL A 141 6.52 20.30 -2.82
C VAL A 141 6.13 18.91 -3.34
N GLU A 142 4.84 18.71 -3.57
CA GLU A 142 4.30 17.51 -4.18
C GLU A 142 3.86 17.78 -5.61
N ILE A 143 4.30 16.95 -6.55
CA ILE A 143 3.96 17.07 -7.97
C ILE A 143 3.36 15.74 -8.41
N ASN A 144 2.06 15.73 -8.63
CA ASN A 144 1.31 14.58 -9.11
C ASN A 144 0.87 14.80 -10.57
N VAL A 145 1.45 13.99 -11.47
CA VAL A 145 1.18 13.95 -12.91
C VAL A 145 0.52 12.62 -13.33
N SER A 146 -0.30 12.01 -12.47
CA SER A 146 -0.90 10.69 -12.71
C SER A 146 -2.03 10.67 -13.76
N ASP A 147 -2.35 11.79 -14.40
CA ASP A 147 -3.40 11.85 -15.43
C ASP A 147 -2.91 11.39 -16.83
N THR A 148 -3.88 10.99 -17.68
CA THR A 148 -3.72 10.39 -19.03
C THR A 148 -2.61 10.95 -19.92
N LEU A 149 -1.99 10.07 -20.73
CA LEU A 149 -0.92 10.36 -21.70
C LEU A 149 -1.25 11.37 -22.82
N LYS A 150 -2.49 11.83 -22.98
CA LYS A 150 -2.83 12.99 -23.85
C LYS A 150 -2.14 14.29 -23.39
N GLN A 151 -1.32 14.23 -22.33
CA GLN A 151 -0.85 15.37 -21.55
C GLN A 151 0.69 15.46 -21.48
N ILE A 152 1.47 14.70 -22.26
CA ILE A 152 2.91 14.98 -22.44
C ILE A 152 3.11 16.44 -22.86
N THR A 153 2.32 16.89 -23.83
CA THR A 153 2.27 18.28 -24.27
C THR A 153 1.94 19.24 -23.13
N THR A 154 1.18 18.82 -22.11
CA THR A 154 0.83 19.69 -20.98
C THR A 154 2.05 20.01 -20.12
N LEU A 155 2.90 19.02 -19.81
CA LEU A 155 4.10 19.28 -19.01
C LEU A 155 5.14 20.06 -19.81
N GLU A 156 5.33 19.74 -21.10
CA GLU A 156 6.21 20.50 -21.99
C GLU A 156 5.74 21.96 -22.13
N ASN A 157 4.43 22.18 -22.25
CA ASN A 157 3.82 23.52 -22.28
C ASN A 157 3.95 24.25 -20.94
N ALA A 158 4.16 23.55 -19.82
CA ALA A 158 4.38 24.16 -18.52
C ALA A 158 5.83 24.66 -18.35
N ILE A 159 6.80 24.15 -19.11
CA ILE A 159 8.22 24.52 -19.02
C ILE A 159 8.43 26.03 -19.24
N PRO A 160 7.82 26.69 -20.25
CA PRO A 160 7.92 28.14 -20.45
C PRO A 160 7.45 29.00 -19.28
N SER A 161 6.69 28.46 -18.31
CA SER A 161 6.26 29.23 -17.13
C SER A 161 7.42 29.65 -16.22
N GLY A 162 8.57 29.00 -16.31
CA GLY A 162 9.73 29.23 -15.43
C GLY A 162 9.57 28.63 -14.03
N PHE A 163 8.42 28.03 -13.70
CA PHE A 163 8.13 27.47 -12.37
C PHE A 163 9.17 26.42 -11.96
N PHE A 164 9.41 25.42 -12.80
CA PHE A 164 10.34 24.33 -12.45
C PHE A 164 11.79 24.81 -12.36
N GLN A 165 12.22 25.77 -13.18
CA GLN A 165 13.55 26.37 -13.09
C GLN A 165 13.75 27.13 -11.78
N ASN A 166 12.74 27.91 -11.37
CA ASN A 166 12.77 28.61 -10.08
C ASN A 166 12.72 27.62 -8.92
N LEU A 167 11.91 26.55 -9.04
CA LEU A 167 11.81 25.48 -8.06
C LEU A 167 13.12 24.72 -7.88
N LYS A 168 13.81 24.42 -8.98
CA LYS A 168 15.14 23.82 -8.97
C LYS A 168 16.17 24.73 -8.31
N SER A 169 16.15 26.02 -8.66
CA SER A 169 17.06 27.02 -8.08
C SER A 169 16.83 27.18 -6.59
N TYR A 170 15.57 27.19 -6.14
CA TYR A 170 15.20 27.21 -4.73
C TYR A 170 15.72 25.97 -3.99
N ALA A 171 15.52 24.79 -4.55
CA ALA A 171 15.98 23.54 -3.94
C ALA A 171 17.51 23.44 -3.84
N HIS A 172 18.24 23.94 -4.84
CA HIS A 172 19.70 23.95 -4.82
C HIS A 172 20.28 24.75 -3.64
N GLN A 173 19.53 25.73 -3.13
CA GLN A 173 19.94 26.57 -1.99
C GLN A 173 19.55 25.95 -0.63
N LYS A 174 18.90 24.78 -0.62
CA LYS A 174 18.27 24.23 0.57
C LYS A 174 18.75 22.82 0.87
N HIS A 175 19.01 22.57 2.14
CA HIS A 175 19.29 21.21 2.60
C HIS A 175 18.01 20.35 2.56
N ILE A 176 18.13 19.04 2.39
CA ILE A 176 16.98 18.11 2.30
C ILE A 176 16.06 18.14 3.55
N LYS A 177 16.60 18.56 4.70
CA LYS A 177 15.83 18.76 5.94
C LYS A 177 14.99 20.04 5.94
N GLU A 178 15.33 21.00 5.11
CA GLU A 178 14.64 22.27 4.97
C GLU A 178 13.65 22.25 3.79
N PHE A 179 13.96 21.46 2.75
CA PHE A 179 13.14 21.39 1.55
C PHE A 179 13.21 20.02 0.87
N SER A 180 12.05 19.49 0.49
CA SER A 180 11.93 18.17 -0.16
C SER A 180 10.84 18.09 -1.24
N TYR A 181 10.97 17.09 -2.12
CA TYR A 181 9.97 16.76 -3.14
C TYR A 181 9.30 15.41 -2.91
N SER A 182 8.02 15.34 -3.29
CA SER A 182 7.31 14.10 -3.62
C SER A 182 6.87 14.13 -5.07
N LEU A 183 7.14 13.05 -5.80
CA LEU A 183 6.73 12.91 -7.20
C LEU A 183 5.75 11.74 -7.31
N GLU A 184 4.61 11.97 -7.93
CA GLU A 184 3.63 10.94 -8.27
C GLU A 184 3.29 11.03 -9.76
N GLY A 185 3.19 9.90 -10.44
CA GLY A 185 2.86 9.92 -11.87
C GLY A 185 3.12 8.61 -12.59
N GLY A 186 2.76 8.58 -13.87
CA GLY A 186 3.01 7.44 -14.75
C GLY A 186 4.25 7.63 -15.61
N ASN A 187 4.17 7.20 -16.87
CA ASN A 187 5.28 7.27 -17.84
C ASN A 187 5.83 8.69 -18.05
N LEU A 188 5.04 9.72 -17.71
CA LEU A 188 5.43 11.13 -17.75
C LEU A 188 6.60 11.45 -16.82
N LEU A 189 6.76 10.76 -15.69
CA LEU A 189 7.90 11.00 -14.80
C LEU A 189 9.26 10.65 -15.47
N PHE A 190 9.25 9.79 -16.49
CA PHE A 190 10.47 9.24 -17.10
C PHE A 190 10.74 9.77 -18.51
N MET A 191 9.69 10.08 -19.27
CA MET A 191 9.84 10.54 -20.66
C MET A 191 10.26 12.00 -20.74
N VAL A 192 10.07 12.78 -19.68
CA VAL A 192 10.29 14.21 -19.75
C VAL A 192 11.76 14.47 -19.43
N GLN A 193 12.36 15.42 -20.15
CA GLN A 193 13.49 16.22 -19.68
C GLN A 193 13.26 16.87 -18.28
N GLY A 194 12.12 16.59 -17.62
CA GLY A 194 11.69 17.03 -16.31
C GLY A 194 12.61 16.61 -15.17
N LEU A 195 13.39 15.54 -15.35
CA LEU A 195 14.50 15.24 -14.43
C LEU A 195 15.56 16.34 -14.43
N ASN A 196 15.82 16.97 -15.58
CA ASN A 196 16.70 18.15 -15.63
C ASN A 196 16.03 19.39 -15.02
N LEU A 197 14.71 19.38 -14.87
CA LEU A 197 13.95 20.50 -14.32
C LEU A 197 13.84 20.46 -12.78
N LEU A 198 14.31 19.40 -12.13
CA LEU A 198 14.26 19.26 -10.66
C LEU A 198 15.65 18.99 -10.08
N GLN A 199 15.86 19.40 -8.84
CA GLN A 199 17.03 19.00 -8.06
C GLN A 199 16.74 17.61 -7.46
N CYS A 200 17.18 16.55 -8.13
CA CYS A 200 16.82 15.18 -7.77
C CYS A 200 17.30 14.75 -6.38
N GLU A 201 18.36 15.39 -5.87
CA GLU A 201 18.86 15.19 -4.50
C GLU A 201 17.83 15.55 -3.43
N ASN A 202 16.85 16.41 -3.72
CA ASN A 202 15.81 16.77 -2.76
C ASN A 202 14.57 15.85 -2.85
N VAL A 203 14.56 14.86 -3.75
CA VAL A 203 13.43 13.93 -3.90
C VAL A 203 13.47 12.89 -2.79
N THR A 204 12.38 12.82 -2.00
CA THR A 204 12.24 11.90 -0.86
C THR A 204 11.18 10.84 -1.08
N SER A 205 10.26 11.06 -2.01
CA SER A 205 9.15 10.14 -2.28
C SER A 205 8.87 10.06 -3.78
N ILE A 206 8.76 8.84 -4.31
CA ILE A 206 8.30 8.57 -5.67
C ILE A 206 7.16 7.56 -5.63
N VAL A 207 6.05 7.89 -6.28
CA VAL A 207 4.92 7.00 -6.54
C VAL A 207 4.75 6.89 -8.06
N TYR A 208 5.23 5.80 -8.63
CA TYR A 208 5.04 5.47 -10.03
C TYR A 208 3.79 4.62 -10.20
N ASN A 209 2.84 5.07 -11.02
CA ASN A 209 1.62 4.34 -11.34
C ASN A 209 1.38 4.30 -12.85
N ASN A 210 1.41 3.10 -13.42
CA ASN A 210 1.13 2.83 -14.82
C ASN A 210 -0.13 1.97 -14.93
N ASP A 211 -1.30 2.59 -14.71
CA ASP A 211 -2.58 1.92 -14.87
C ASP A 211 -2.98 1.82 -16.36
N ARG A 212 -3.45 0.64 -16.78
CA ARG A 212 -3.87 0.32 -18.15
C ARG A 212 -4.97 1.26 -18.66
N ASN A 213 -5.75 1.84 -17.76
CA ASN A 213 -6.80 2.81 -18.10
C ASN A 213 -6.25 4.08 -18.77
N TYR A 214 -4.94 4.33 -18.69
CA TYR A 214 -4.32 5.55 -19.24
C TYR A 214 -3.78 5.40 -20.68
N GLY A 215 -4.03 4.27 -21.34
CA GLY A 215 -4.08 4.16 -22.81
C GLY A 215 -2.77 4.29 -23.59
N ALA A 216 -1.62 4.53 -22.95
CA ALA A 216 -0.33 4.44 -23.65
C ALA A 216 0.64 3.53 -22.90
N ILE A 217 0.82 2.36 -23.48
CA ILE A 217 2.00 1.53 -23.25
C ILE A 217 3.20 2.37 -23.71
N PRO A 218 4.31 2.43 -22.95
CA PRO A 218 5.55 3.04 -23.42
C PRO A 218 5.87 2.58 -24.85
N ARG A 219 6.42 3.47 -25.70
CA ARG A 219 6.83 3.10 -27.08
C ARG A 219 7.78 1.89 -27.09
N SER A 220 8.55 1.69 -26.01
CA SER A 220 9.23 0.43 -25.70
C SER A 220 9.40 0.27 -24.18
N GLU A 221 9.26 -0.95 -23.66
CA GLU A 221 9.51 -1.26 -22.24
C GLU A 221 10.91 -0.83 -21.82
N THR A 222 11.92 -1.09 -22.67
CA THR A 222 13.32 -0.68 -22.46
C THR A 222 13.48 0.79 -22.11
N SER A 223 12.75 1.69 -22.79
CA SER A 223 12.83 3.14 -22.51
C SER A 223 12.27 3.51 -21.13
N ALA A 224 11.19 2.85 -20.69
CA ALA A 224 10.63 3.07 -19.36
C ALA A 224 11.63 2.63 -18.27
N PHE A 225 12.26 1.47 -18.44
CA PHE A 225 13.24 0.97 -17.48
C PHE A 225 14.55 1.75 -17.46
N GLN A 226 15.04 2.20 -18.61
CA GLN A 226 16.19 3.11 -18.66
C GLN A 226 15.86 4.44 -17.96
N GLY A 227 14.64 4.95 -18.14
CA GLY A 227 14.15 6.13 -17.43
C GLY A 227 14.06 5.92 -15.91
N LEU A 228 13.50 4.80 -15.45
CA LEU A 228 13.46 4.40 -14.04
C LEU A 228 14.87 4.32 -13.45
N SER A 229 15.79 3.64 -14.15
CA SER A 229 17.17 3.46 -13.68
C SER A 229 17.89 4.81 -13.53
N LYS A 230 17.71 5.72 -14.50
CA LYS A 230 18.25 7.09 -14.43
C LYS A 230 17.62 7.91 -13.29
N LEU A 231 16.31 7.81 -13.10
CA LEU A 231 15.61 8.50 -12.01
C LEU A 231 16.14 8.03 -10.64
N PHE A 232 16.25 6.72 -10.43
CA PHE A 232 16.73 6.15 -9.19
C PHE A 232 18.20 6.52 -8.93
N ALA A 233 19.04 6.47 -9.96
CA ALA A 233 20.43 6.93 -9.85
C ALA A 233 20.55 8.40 -9.45
N ALA A 234 19.61 9.25 -9.88
CA ALA A 234 19.61 10.68 -9.57
C ALA A 234 18.99 11.02 -8.19
N THR A 235 18.21 10.11 -7.60
CA THR A 235 17.40 10.37 -6.38
C THR A 235 18.01 9.71 -5.15
N VAL A 236 19.25 10.08 -4.84
CA VAL A 236 20.06 9.45 -3.78
C VAL A 236 19.47 9.57 -2.35
N ASN A 237 18.61 10.57 -2.11
CA ASN A 237 17.95 10.80 -0.82
C ASN A 237 16.51 10.24 -0.77
N LEU A 238 16.14 9.40 -1.73
CA LEU A 238 14.82 8.79 -1.78
C LEU A 238 14.57 7.94 -0.53
N GLN A 239 13.48 8.21 0.18
CA GLN A 239 13.08 7.50 1.40
C GLN A 239 11.88 6.58 1.16
N ARG A 240 11.01 6.91 0.21
CA ARG A 240 9.82 6.12 -0.13
C ARG A 240 9.73 5.90 -1.64
N LEU A 241 9.54 4.66 -2.04
CA LEU A 241 9.34 4.27 -3.44
C LEU A 241 8.15 3.33 -3.54
N SER A 242 7.15 3.74 -4.31
CA SER A 242 6.02 2.89 -4.68
C SER A 242 5.96 2.77 -6.20
N ILE A 243 5.95 1.55 -6.71
CA ILE A 243 5.88 1.24 -8.14
C ILE A 243 4.65 0.36 -8.36
N GLN A 244 3.74 0.80 -9.23
CA GLN A 244 2.57 0.05 -9.66
C GLN A 244 2.56 -0.08 -11.18
N LEU A 245 2.62 -1.31 -11.67
CA LEU A 245 2.72 -1.63 -13.10
C LEU A 245 1.72 -2.70 -13.52
N VAL A 246 0.78 -2.34 -14.39
CA VAL A 246 -0.33 -3.25 -14.70
C VAL A 246 0.04 -4.33 -15.74
N LYS A 247 1.11 -4.15 -16.54
CA LYS A 247 1.79 -5.22 -17.30
C LYS A 247 3.00 -4.66 -18.03
N LEU A 248 4.20 -5.06 -17.65
CA LEU A 248 5.33 -5.06 -18.58
C LEU A 248 5.55 -6.52 -18.95
N ARG A 249 5.55 -6.86 -20.24
CA ARG A 249 5.91 -8.21 -20.64
C ARG A 249 7.30 -8.45 -20.08
N SER A 250 7.45 -9.59 -19.39
CA SER A 250 8.70 -10.06 -18.81
C SER A 250 9.88 -9.72 -19.74
N LEU A 251 10.71 -8.77 -19.32
CA LEU A 251 12.00 -8.57 -19.97
C LEU A 251 12.87 -9.76 -19.59
N GLY A 252 13.05 -10.68 -20.54
CA GLY A 252 14.12 -11.67 -20.49
C GLY A 252 15.51 -11.05 -20.72
N ASN A 253 15.66 -9.72 -20.57
CA ASN A 253 16.89 -9.01 -20.80
C ASN A 253 17.67 -8.88 -19.48
N ALA A 254 18.69 -9.72 -19.33
CA ALA A 254 19.54 -9.77 -18.15
C ALA A 254 20.24 -8.43 -17.87
N ASP A 255 20.66 -7.69 -18.90
CA ASP A 255 21.35 -6.40 -18.75
C ASP A 255 20.44 -5.35 -18.12
N LEU A 256 19.16 -5.35 -18.50
CA LEU A 256 18.18 -4.42 -17.95
C LEU A 256 17.85 -4.75 -16.49
N GLN A 257 17.73 -6.04 -16.17
CA GLN A 257 17.58 -6.49 -14.79
C GLN A 257 18.78 -6.07 -13.94
N ALA A 258 20.00 -6.25 -14.43
CA ALA A 258 21.22 -5.84 -13.75
C ALA A 258 21.27 -4.32 -13.55
N SER A 259 20.89 -3.53 -14.55
CA SER A 259 20.82 -2.07 -14.48
C SER A 259 19.84 -1.59 -13.40
N ILE A 260 18.67 -2.22 -13.32
CA ILE A 260 17.67 -1.88 -12.30
C ILE A 260 18.15 -2.31 -10.92
N GLN A 261 18.73 -3.50 -10.77
CA GLN A 261 19.29 -3.94 -9.50
C GLN A 261 20.36 -2.96 -9.01
N ALA A 262 21.30 -2.55 -9.89
CA ALA A 262 22.30 -1.54 -9.56
C ALA A 262 21.67 -0.20 -9.16
N ALA A 263 20.57 0.19 -9.79
CA ALA A 263 19.84 1.39 -9.43
C ALA A 263 19.20 1.27 -8.04
N PHE A 264 18.63 0.11 -7.69
CA PHE A 264 18.13 -0.16 -6.33
C PHE A 264 19.26 -0.13 -5.31
N ASP A 265 20.41 -0.76 -5.60
CA ASP A 265 21.56 -0.81 -4.69
C ASP A 265 22.07 0.60 -4.31
N GLY A 266 21.91 1.58 -5.21
CA GLY A 266 22.24 3.00 -4.96
C GLY A 266 21.29 3.73 -3.99
N LEU A 267 20.08 3.22 -3.75
CA LEU A 267 19.04 3.84 -2.93
C LEU A 267 19.24 3.57 -1.42
N HIS A 268 20.41 3.93 -0.91
CA HIS A 268 20.82 3.68 0.47
C HIS A 268 19.94 4.35 1.54
N ASN A 269 19.22 5.43 1.20
CA ASN A 269 18.31 6.12 2.13
C ASN A 269 16.87 5.58 2.11
N LEU A 270 16.58 4.58 1.27
CA LEU A 270 15.24 4.06 1.09
C LEU A 270 14.80 3.30 2.35
N LYS A 271 13.65 3.70 2.89
CA LYS A 271 13.02 3.12 4.09
C LYS A 271 11.74 2.37 3.76
N GLU A 272 11.02 2.80 2.73
CA GLU A 272 9.77 2.19 2.32
C GLU A 272 9.83 1.82 0.83
N LEU A 273 9.58 0.55 0.54
CA LEU A 273 9.50 0.04 -0.82
C LEU A 273 8.19 -0.72 -1.01
N LYS A 274 7.43 -0.30 -2.03
CA LYS A 274 6.22 -0.98 -2.49
C LYS A 274 6.35 -1.28 -3.98
N ILE A 275 6.21 -2.55 -4.34
CA ILE A 275 6.19 -3.00 -5.73
C ILE A 275 4.90 -3.76 -5.96
N THR A 276 4.08 -3.27 -6.88
CA THR A 276 2.76 -3.81 -7.23
C THR A 276 2.67 -4.06 -8.73
N GLY A 277 2.12 -5.21 -9.10
CA GLY A 277 1.91 -5.65 -10.46
C GLY A 277 3.10 -6.42 -11.07
N GLU A 278 3.14 -6.46 -12.40
CA GLU A 278 4.09 -7.27 -13.18
C GLU A 278 5.27 -6.40 -13.65
N LEU A 279 6.08 -5.89 -12.71
CA LEU A 279 7.28 -5.10 -13.02
C LEU A 279 8.39 -5.96 -13.63
N PHE A 280 8.54 -7.20 -13.16
CA PHE A 280 9.58 -8.12 -13.62
C PHE A 280 8.97 -9.44 -14.06
N SER A 281 9.76 -10.28 -14.73
CA SER A 281 9.45 -11.69 -14.84
C SER A 281 9.10 -12.26 -13.47
N CYS A 282 8.10 -13.13 -13.39
CA CYS A 282 7.73 -13.79 -12.14
C CYS A 282 8.85 -14.68 -11.57
N ALA A 283 9.96 -14.89 -12.30
CA ALA A 283 11.18 -15.54 -11.81
C ALA A 283 12.23 -14.58 -11.23
N THR A 284 12.10 -13.28 -11.47
CA THR A 284 13.10 -12.28 -11.09
C THR A 284 12.77 -11.66 -9.74
N PHE A 285 13.53 -12.01 -8.71
CA PHE A 285 13.52 -11.33 -7.43
C PHE A 285 14.51 -10.14 -7.45
N ILE A 286 14.02 -8.92 -7.20
CA ILE A 286 14.89 -7.76 -6.98
C ILE A 286 15.19 -7.64 -5.50
N THR A 287 16.48 -7.61 -5.20
CA THR A 287 16.96 -7.43 -3.83
C THR A 287 16.74 -5.98 -3.42
N PRO A 288 15.95 -5.73 -2.36
CA PRO A 288 15.75 -4.37 -1.89
C PRO A 288 16.99 -3.86 -1.14
N PRO A 289 17.15 -2.52 -0.98
CA PRO A 289 18.26 -1.95 -0.22
C PRO A 289 18.24 -2.42 1.24
N PRO A 290 19.40 -2.54 1.90
CA PRO A 290 19.48 -3.09 3.27
C PRO A 290 18.83 -2.21 4.34
N ASN A 291 18.50 -0.95 4.02
CA ASN A 291 17.93 0.02 4.94
C ASN A 291 16.39 0.07 4.97
N ILE A 292 15.73 -0.79 4.21
CA ILE A 292 14.26 -0.87 4.17
C ILE A 292 13.71 -1.30 5.53
N ILE A 293 12.69 -0.56 5.98
CA ILE A 293 11.91 -0.82 7.19
C ILE A 293 10.55 -1.41 6.81
N THR A 294 9.93 -0.88 5.75
CA THR A 294 8.63 -1.32 5.25
C THR A 294 8.75 -1.82 3.82
N LEU A 295 8.41 -3.09 3.60
CA LEU A 295 8.50 -3.76 2.33
C LEU A 295 7.15 -4.35 1.93
N GLU A 296 6.67 -4.01 0.75
CA GLU A 296 5.45 -4.57 0.16
C GLU A 296 5.73 -5.10 -1.25
N TYR A 297 5.50 -6.39 -1.44
CA TYR A 297 5.41 -7.00 -2.78
C TYR A 297 3.98 -7.45 -3.03
N GLN A 298 3.42 -7.01 -4.16
CA GLN A 298 2.15 -7.46 -4.68
C GLN A 298 2.33 -7.78 -6.18
N CYS A 299 2.98 -8.89 -6.49
CA CYS A 299 3.41 -9.22 -7.85
C CYS A 299 3.11 -10.68 -8.21
N GLU A 300 3.38 -11.07 -9.45
CA GLU A 300 3.43 -12.50 -9.79
C GLU A 300 4.74 -13.12 -9.28
N ALA A 301 4.67 -14.24 -8.53
CA ALA A 301 5.85 -14.90 -7.97
C ALA A 301 5.90 -16.39 -8.32
N SER A 302 6.98 -16.80 -8.99
CA SER A 302 7.32 -18.21 -9.27
C SER A 302 8.19 -18.81 -8.15
N PRO A 303 8.44 -20.13 -8.15
CA PRO A 303 9.34 -20.74 -7.18
C PRO A 303 10.74 -20.13 -7.13
N MET A 304 11.27 -19.69 -8.28
CA MET A 304 12.57 -19.00 -8.33
C MET A 304 12.56 -17.66 -7.61
N TRP A 305 11.46 -16.92 -7.71
CA TRP A 305 11.30 -15.65 -6.99
C TRP A 305 11.28 -15.89 -5.49
N TRP A 306 10.51 -16.89 -5.04
CA TRP A 306 10.41 -17.26 -3.63
C TRP A 306 11.74 -17.75 -3.06
N LEU A 307 12.52 -18.50 -3.85
CA LEU A 307 13.87 -18.93 -3.47
C LEU A 307 14.84 -17.74 -3.36
N GLY A 308 14.70 -16.74 -4.23
CA GLY A 308 15.43 -15.48 -4.12
C GLY A 308 15.05 -14.71 -2.86
N PHE A 309 13.75 -14.58 -2.59
CA PHE A 309 13.22 -13.96 -1.39
C PHE A 309 13.70 -14.66 -0.11
N SER A 310 13.64 -15.99 -0.03
CA SER A 310 14.00 -16.74 1.17
C SER A 310 15.48 -16.58 1.55
N LYS A 311 16.36 -16.38 0.56
CA LYS A 311 17.81 -16.17 0.76
C LYS A 311 18.18 -14.71 1.01
N CYS A 312 17.27 -13.77 0.78
CA CYS A 312 17.55 -12.35 0.87
C CYS A 312 17.64 -11.89 2.34
N LYS A 313 18.83 -11.42 2.74
CA LYS A 313 19.02 -10.83 4.07
C LYS A 313 18.34 -9.46 4.11
N LEU A 314 17.32 -9.34 4.95
CA LEU A 314 16.52 -8.12 5.12
C LEU A 314 16.70 -7.57 6.55
N PRO A 315 17.88 -7.05 6.90
CA PRO A 315 18.32 -6.88 8.30
C PRO A 315 17.59 -5.79 9.09
N LYS A 316 16.81 -4.93 8.42
CA LYS A 316 16.05 -3.82 9.05
C LYS A 316 14.55 -3.88 8.77
N VAL A 317 14.08 -4.87 8.01
CA VAL A 317 12.67 -4.93 7.63
C VAL A 317 11.85 -5.31 8.86
N GLU A 318 10.96 -4.40 9.27
CA GLU A 318 10.06 -4.60 10.41
C GLU A 318 8.63 -4.89 9.95
N ASN A 319 8.23 -4.33 8.80
CA ASN A 319 6.89 -4.48 8.24
C ASN A 319 6.99 -5.11 6.86
N LEU A 320 6.50 -6.35 6.71
CA LEU A 320 6.50 -7.07 5.45
C LEU A 320 5.07 -7.38 5.01
N THR A 321 4.73 -7.00 3.78
CA THR A 321 3.48 -7.39 3.11
C THR A 321 3.79 -8.17 1.84
N LEU A 322 3.23 -9.38 1.73
CA LEU A 322 3.41 -10.27 0.56
C LEU A 322 2.04 -10.68 0.00
N LYS A 323 1.61 -10.00 -1.05
CA LYS A 323 0.38 -10.29 -1.80
C LYS A 323 0.73 -10.81 -3.18
N CYS A 324 1.56 -11.83 -3.22
CA CYS A 324 2.06 -12.36 -4.49
C CYS A 324 1.12 -13.43 -5.02
N CYS A 325 0.61 -13.32 -6.25
CA CYS A 325 -0.18 -14.37 -6.90
C CYS A 325 0.65 -15.14 -7.93
N TYR A 326 0.18 -16.31 -8.38
CA TYR A 326 0.70 -16.92 -9.59
C TYR A 326 -0.49 -17.22 -10.50
N SER A 327 -0.40 -16.72 -11.73
CA SER A 327 -1.46 -16.84 -12.72
C SER A 327 -1.71 -18.29 -13.15
N ASP A 328 -0.75 -19.20 -12.92
CA ASP A 328 -0.79 -20.56 -13.44
C ASP A 328 -0.80 -21.64 -12.33
N TYR A 329 -1.77 -21.53 -11.42
CA TYR A 329 -2.05 -22.57 -10.41
C TYR A 329 -2.39 -23.95 -11.00
N LYS A 330 -2.58 -24.03 -12.33
CA LYS A 330 -2.87 -25.27 -13.07
C LYS A 330 -1.68 -26.23 -13.13
N TYR A 331 -0.46 -25.77 -12.80
CA TYR A 331 0.71 -26.66 -12.77
C TYR A 331 0.76 -27.58 -11.55
N TYR A 332 0.01 -27.33 -10.47
CA TYR A 332 0.11 -28.14 -9.25
C TYR A 332 -0.72 -29.42 -9.28
N ARG A 333 -1.28 -29.84 -10.42
CA ARG A 333 -2.12 -31.05 -10.53
C ARG A 333 -1.86 -31.84 -11.81
N GLY A 334 -1.90 -33.17 -11.67
CA GLY A 334 -1.81 -34.13 -12.78
C GLY A 334 -0.45 -34.14 -13.48
N SER A 335 -0.44 -34.54 -14.75
CA SER A 335 0.79 -34.64 -15.58
C SER A 335 1.58 -33.34 -15.72
N ARG A 336 0.95 -32.19 -15.48
CA ARG A 336 1.63 -30.88 -15.48
C ARG A 336 2.49 -30.65 -14.24
N ALA A 337 2.22 -31.35 -13.14
CA ALA A 337 2.99 -31.23 -11.90
C ALA A 337 4.40 -31.82 -12.05
N GLU A 338 4.53 -32.96 -12.73
CA GLU A 338 5.84 -33.56 -13.01
C GLU A 338 6.69 -32.67 -13.92
N ALA A 339 6.11 -32.17 -15.01
CA ALA A 339 6.80 -31.23 -15.90
C ALA A 339 7.20 -29.93 -15.17
N TYR A 340 6.36 -29.47 -14.23
CA TYR A 340 6.67 -28.31 -13.39
C TYR A 340 7.83 -28.59 -12.44
N ARG A 341 7.84 -29.74 -11.74
CA ARG A 341 8.96 -30.14 -10.87
C ARG A 341 10.26 -30.27 -11.66
N ALA A 342 10.24 -31.01 -12.77
CA ALA A 342 11.39 -31.20 -13.65
C ALA A 342 11.99 -29.88 -14.15
N ARG A 343 11.19 -28.82 -14.29
CA ARG A 343 11.65 -27.48 -14.66
C ARG A 343 12.41 -26.76 -13.54
N TYR A 344 12.03 -26.96 -12.27
CA TYR A 344 12.53 -26.14 -11.15
C TYR A 344 13.49 -26.88 -10.20
N GLU A 345 13.38 -28.20 -10.06
CA GLU A 345 14.30 -29.01 -9.24
C GLU A 345 15.78 -28.81 -9.61
N PRO A 346 16.18 -28.72 -10.91
CA PRO A 346 17.57 -28.42 -11.28
C PRO A 346 18.11 -27.08 -10.77
N HIS A 347 17.22 -26.18 -10.33
CA HIS A 347 17.55 -24.88 -9.77
C HIS A 347 17.50 -24.84 -8.23
N GLY A 348 17.40 -26.00 -7.58
CA GLY A 348 17.40 -26.12 -6.11
C GLY A 348 16.05 -25.82 -5.46
N VAL A 349 14.96 -25.93 -6.22
CA VAL A 349 13.59 -25.83 -5.71
C VAL A 349 13.16 -27.18 -5.15
N VAL A 350 12.72 -27.20 -3.89
CA VAL A 350 12.32 -28.43 -3.19
C VAL A 350 10.80 -28.55 -3.13
N PHE A 351 10.29 -29.78 -3.28
CA PHE A 351 8.87 -30.09 -3.19
C PHE A 351 8.63 -31.10 -2.07
N ASN A 352 7.54 -30.93 -1.30
CA ASN A 352 7.12 -31.93 -0.32
C ASN A 352 6.41 -33.13 -0.98
N ASP A 353 6.07 -34.13 -0.18
CA ASP A 353 5.40 -35.37 -0.64
C ASP A 353 4.08 -35.12 -1.38
N ASN A 354 3.40 -34.00 -1.06
CA ASN A 354 2.17 -33.58 -1.74
C ASN A 354 2.44 -32.84 -3.05
N GLY A 355 3.71 -32.73 -3.46
CA GLY A 355 4.12 -32.03 -4.67
C GLY A 355 4.06 -30.51 -4.59
N LYS A 356 3.96 -29.95 -3.39
CA LYS A 356 3.96 -28.51 -3.20
C LYS A 356 5.37 -28.02 -2.93
N PHE A 357 5.71 -26.92 -3.58
CA PHE A 357 6.97 -26.23 -3.37
C PHE A 357 7.11 -25.75 -1.91
N ILE A 358 8.31 -25.86 -1.36
CA ILE A 358 8.70 -25.42 -0.02
C ILE A 358 10.00 -24.61 -0.06
N ILE A 359 10.20 -23.70 0.90
CA ILE A 359 11.43 -22.89 1.01
C ILE A 359 12.29 -23.26 2.22
N GLU A 360 11.77 -24.07 3.13
CA GLU A 360 12.32 -24.56 4.41
C GLU A 360 12.60 -23.46 5.45
N ASP A 361 13.08 -22.31 5.00
CA ASP A 361 13.55 -21.24 5.85
C ASP A 361 13.47 -19.86 5.17
N VAL A 362 13.63 -18.79 5.97
CA VAL A 362 13.75 -17.41 5.48
C VAL A 362 14.87 -16.67 6.19
N ALA A 363 15.64 -15.86 5.44
CA ALA A 363 16.75 -15.08 5.98
C ALA A 363 16.30 -13.83 6.75
N VAL A 364 15.03 -13.42 6.63
CA VAL A 364 14.48 -12.28 7.38
C VAL A 364 14.13 -12.67 8.81
N THR A 365 14.69 -11.93 9.78
CA THR A 365 14.60 -12.24 11.22
C THR A 365 14.12 -11.07 12.09
N THR A 366 13.85 -9.91 11.50
CA THR A 366 13.53 -8.67 12.21
C THR A 366 12.06 -8.25 12.14
N LEU A 367 11.17 -9.11 11.62
CA LEU A 367 9.78 -8.74 11.39
C LEU A 367 9.03 -8.53 12.71
N LYS A 368 8.34 -7.39 12.79
CA LYS A 368 7.34 -7.07 13.84
C LYS A 368 5.92 -7.22 13.30
N LYS A 369 5.72 -6.96 12.01
CA LYS A 369 4.44 -7.12 11.32
C LYS A 369 4.64 -7.88 10.03
N PHE A 370 3.81 -8.90 9.86
CA PHE A 370 3.69 -9.65 8.61
C PHE A 370 2.24 -9.61 8.13
N ASN A 371 2.08 -9.43 6.81
CA ASN A 371 0.81 -9.48 6.10
C ASN A 371 1.00 -10.19 4.76
N GLY A 372 1.04 -11.52 4.79
CA GLY A 372 1.08 -12.35 3.59
C GLY A 372 -0.21 -13.15 3.42
N ASP A 373 -0.54 -13.53 2.19
CA ASP A 373 -1.60 -14.50 1.93
C ASP A 373 -0.97 -15.87 1.62
N ALA A 374 -1.42 -16.92 2.32
CA ALA A 374 -1.07 -18.31 2.02
C ALA A 374 -1.83 -18.81 0.79
N ASN A 375 -1.68 -18.10 -0.32
CA ASN A 375 -2.35 -18.49 -1.55
C ASN A 375 -1.74 -19.79 -2.11
N PRO A 376 -2.40 -20.45 -3.09
CA PRO A 376 -1.92 -21.72 -3.65
C PRO A 376 -0.54 -21.66 -4.32
N SER A 377 0.02 -20.46 -4.49
CA SER A 377 1.26 -20.20 -5.21
C SER A 377 2.44 -19.87 -4.30
N ALA A 378 2.16 -19.61 -3.03
CA ALA A 378 3.16 -19.44 -2.01
C ALA A 378 3.77 -20.81 -1.62
N PRO A 379 5.01 -20.83 -1.12
CA PRO A 379 5.59 -22.02 -0.51
C PRO A 379 4.65 -22.58 0.57
N ALA A 380 4.49 -23.91 0.61
CA ALA A 380 3.55 -24.57 1.53
C ALA A 380 3.90 -24.33 3.02
N ASP A 381 5.16 -24.00 3.29
CA ASP A 381 5.78 -23.77 4.58
C ASP A 381 6.14 -22.29 4.83
N LEU A 382 5.79 -21.36 3.92
CA LEU A 382 6.17 -19.93 4.02
C LEU A 382 5.86 -19.34 5.40
N VAL A 383 4.65 -19.61 5.89
CA VAL A 383 4.16 -19.03 7.14
C VAL A 383 4.90 -19.63 8.35
N GLU A 384 5.20 -20.93 8.31
CA GLU A 384 5.98 -21.61 9.34
C GLU A 384 7.42 -21.08 9.37
N ALA A 385 8.07 -20.98 8.20
CA ALA A 385 9.39 -20.40 8.07
C ALA A 385 9.46 -18.97 8.63
N ILE A 386 8.46 -18.12 8.31
CA ILE A 386 8.36 -16.75 8.84
C ILE A 386 8.20 -16.74 10.36
N LEU A 387 7.32 -17.57 10.94
CA LEU A 387 7.12 -17.65 12.39
C LEU A 387 8.38 -18.12 13.12
N ASN A 388 9.02 -19.17 12.61
CA ASN A 388 10.22 -19.76 13.20
C ASN A 388 11.38 -18.77 13.27
N ARG A 389 11.51 -17.91 12.25
CA ARG A 389 12.59 -16.91 12.17
C ARG A 389 12.26 -15.56 12.81
N ASN A 390 11.00 -15.31 13.15
CA ASN A 390 10.55 -14.01 13.66
C ASN A 390 9.63 -14.18 14.90
N PRO A 391 10.18 -14.63 16.05
CA PRO A 391 9.40 -14.80 17.28
C PRO A 391 8.82 -13.48 17.84
N GLY A 392 9.34 -12.33 17.39
CA GLY A 392 8.88 -10.98 17.78
C GLY A 392 7.66 -10.45 17.00
N LEU A 393 7.01 -11.27 16.17
CA LEU A 393 5.82 -10.87 15.43
C LEU A 393 4.67 -10.46 16.37
N SER A 394 3.94 -9.41 15.98
CA SER A 394 2.78 -8.95 16.76
C SER A 394 1.69 -10.01 16.84
N LYS A 395 0.98 -10.09 17.98
CA LYS A 395 -0.17 -10.99 18.19
C LYS A 395 -1.17 -10.93 17.03
N LYS A 396 -1.49 -9.73 16.55
CA LYS A 396 -2.39 -9.53 15.40
C LYS A 396 -1.88 -10.18 14.10
N SER A 397 -0.58 -10.14 13.84
CA SER A 397 0.02 -10.83 12.69
C SER A 397 -0.04 -12.34 12.85
N THR A 398 0.32 -12.86 14.03
CA THR A 398 0.28 -14.30 14.33
C THR A 398 -1.13 -14.86 14.22
N GLU A 399 -2.13 -14.17 14.79
CA GLU A 399 -3.55 -14.56 14.69
C GLU A 399 -4.03 -14.56 13.24
N ARG A 400 -3.66 -13.54 12.45
CA ARG A 400 -4.00 -13.49 11.02
C ARG A 400 -3.40 -14.67 10.26
N MET A 401 -2.12 -14.96 10.49
CA MET A 401 -1.41 -16.07 9.87
C MET A 401 -2.04 -17.42 10.25
N PHE A 402 -2.40 -17.59 11.52
CA PHE A 402 -3.14 -18.76 12.00
C PHE A 402 -4.48 -18.91 11.27
N HIS A 403 -5.25 -17.83 11.16
CA HIS A 403 -6.51 -17.86 10.42
C HIS A 403 -6.34 -18.13 8.92
N GLN A 404 -5.27 -17.68 8.29
CA GLN A 404 -5.00 -17.95 6.88
C GLN A 404 -4.49 -19.38 6.62
N MET A 405 -3.72 -19.97 7.54
CA MET A 405 -3.18 -21.33 7.39
C MET A 405 -4.14 -22.41 7.87
N ILE A 406 -4.61 -22.26 9.11
CA ILE A 406 -5.28 -23.33 9.84
C ILE A 406 -6.74 -23.38 9.43
N ARG A 407 -7.40 -22.22 9.25
CA ARG A 407 -8.82 -22.21 8.88
C ARG A 407 -9.10 -22.96 7.57
N PRO A 408 -8.37 -22.76 6.45
CA PRO A 408 -8.64 -23.54 5.23
C PRO A 408 -8.35 -25.04 5.41
N ARG A 409 -7.34 -25.40 6.21
CA ARG A 409 -7.03 -26.80 6.52
C ARG A 409 -8.15 -27.43 7.35
N LEU A 410 -8.62 -26.75 8.40
CA LEU A 410 -9.74 -27.18 9.24
C LEU A 410 -11.02 -27.31 8.41
N LEU A 411 -11.37 -26.31 7.60
CA LEU A 411 -12.53 -26.37 6.71
C LEU A 411 -12.42 -27.54 5.71
N SER A 412 -11.22 -27.81 5.20
CA SER A 412 -10.99 -28.97 4.34
C SER A 412 -11.07 -30.31 5.09
N CYS A 413 -10.69 -30.36 6.37
CA CYS A 413 -10.91 -31.55 7.20
C CYS A 413 -12.40 -31.74 7.48
N ILE A 414 -13.12 -30.68 7.87
CA ILE A 414 -14.57 -30.70 8.11
C ILE A 414 -15.30 -31.20 6.87
N SER A 415 -15.04 -30.61 5.70
CA SER A 415 -15.66 -31.04 4.44
C SER A 415 -15.37 -32.50 4.08
N ARG A 416 -14.19 -33.02 4.44
CA ARG A 416 -13.86 -34.44 4.26
C ARG A 416 -14.63 -35.33 5.22
N MET A 417 -14.75 -34.93 6.49
CA MET A 417 -15.55 -35.64 7.49
C MET A 417 -17.02 -35.66 7.09
N GLU A 418 -17.57 -34.54 6.63
CA GLU A 418 -18.93 -34.43 6.09
C GLU A 418 -19.16 -35.41 4.94
N ASN A 419 -18.27 -35.45 3.94
CA ASN A 419 -18.39 -36.40 2.83
C ASN A 419 -18.36 -37.87 3.30
N ARG A 420 -17.53 -38.19 4.30
CA ARG A 420 -17.48 -39.55 4.85
C ARG A 420 -18.72 -39.90 5.65
N MET A 421 -19.30 -38.95 6.38
CA MET A 421 -20.58 -39.13 7.04
C MET A 421 -21.71 -39.37 6.03
N VAL A 422 -21.71 -38.69 4.89
CA VAL A 422 -22.66 -38.94 3.79
C VAL A 422 -22.47 -40.34 3.21
N GLU A 423 -21.24 -40.75 2.89
CA GLU A 423 -20.94 -42.10 2.40
C GLU A 423 -21.40 -43.19 3.39
N TYR A 424 -21.22 -42.95 4.70
CA TYR A 424 -21.71 -43.85 5.74
C TYR A 424 -23.23 -43.89 5.80
N ALA A 425 -23.90 -42.72 5.80
CA ALA A 425 -25.34 -42.61 5.79
C ALA A 425 -25.96 -43.41 4.63
N ASP A 426 -25.41 -43.25 3.43
CA ASP A 426 -25.84 -44.00 2.24
C ASP A 426 -25.69 -45.52 2.45
N SER A 427 -24.63 -45.95 3.14
CA SER A 427 -24.36 -47.38 3.39
C SER A 427 -25.27 -48.03 4.44
N VAL A 428 -25.77 -47.25 5.41
CA VAL A 428 -26.63 -47.75 6.51
C VAL A 428 -28.12 -47.40 6.32
N THR A 429 -28.47 -46.71 5.23
CA THR A 429 -29.84 -46.26 4.96
C THR A 429 -30.86 -47.42 5.00
N GLU A 430 -30.51 -48.59 4.46
CA GLU A 430 -31.40 -49.75 4.48
C GLU A 430 -31.62 -50.29 5.90
N GLU A 431 -30.55 -50.38 6.70
CA GLU A 431 -30.59 -50.84 8.09
C GLU A 431 -31.46 -49.93 8.98
N PHE A 432 -31.21 -48.62 8.92
CA PHE A 432 -32.02 -47.64 9.63
C PHE A 432 -33.46 -47.59 9.12
N GLY A 433 -33.69 -47.87 7.83
CA GLY A 433 -35.01 -48.03 7.25
C GLY A 433 -35.80 -49.20 7.84
N GLU A 434 -35.13 -50.32 8.15
CA GLU A 434 -35.75 -51.45 8.85
C GLU A 434 -36.02 -51.13 10.32
N MET A 435 -35.11 -50.44 11.02
CA MET A 435 -35.36 -50.00 12.40
C MET A 435 -36.58 -49.07 12.49
N TRP A 436 -36.72 -48.13 11.54
CA TRP A 436 -37.92 -47.30 11.43
C TRP A 436 -39.20 -48.13 11.25
N LYS A 437 -39.17 -49.15 10.37
CA LYS A 437 -40.32 -50.06 10.16
C LYS A 437 -40.69 -50.84 11.42
N LEU A 438 -39.72 -51.14 12.29
CA LEU A 438 -39.91 -51.81 13.58
C LEU A 438 -40.42 -50.89 14.69
N GLY A 439 -40.61 -49.60 14.41
CA GLY A 439 -41.26 -48.64 15.30
C GLY A 439 -40.31 -47.74 16.10
N THR A 440 -39.01 -47.75 15.79
CA THR A 440 -38.05 -46.80 16.38
C THR A 440 -38.40 -45.38 15.93
N ARG A 441 -38.39 -44.43 16.87
CA ARG A 441 -38.77 -43.03 16.58
C ARG A 441 -37.63 -42.26 15.93
N GLY A 442 -37.97 -41.19 15.22
CA GLY A 442 -37.00 -40.35 14.49
C GLY A 442 -35.86 -39.81 15.37
N GLU A 443 -36.16 -39.35 16.59
CA GLU A 443 -35.16 -38.83 17.53
C GLU A 443 -34.18 -39.93 18.00
N GLU A 444 -34.68 -41.15 18.24
CA GLU A 444 -33.86 -42.31 18.65
C GLU A 444 -32.96 -42.78 17.49
N LEU A 445 -33.48 -42.75 16.26
CA LEU A 445 -32.70 -43.08 15.07
C LEU A 445 -31.63 -42.03 14.77
N GLU A 446 -31.93 -40.74 14.99
CA GLU A 446 -30.96 -39.66 14.84
C GLU A 446 -29.82 -39.81 15.86
N GLU A 447 -30.14 -40.10 17.13
CA GLU A 447 -29.14 -40.32 18.18
C GLU A 447 -28.25 -41.54 17.86
N GLU A 448 -28.83 -42.67 17.46
CA GLU A 448 -28.05 -43.87 17.12
C GLU A 448 -27.21 -43.65 15.87
N PHE A 449 -27.74 -42.96 14.84
CA PHE A 449 -26.99 -42.60 13.64
C PHE A 449 -25.79 -41.71 13.97
N PHE A 450 -25.96 -40.69 14.81
CA PHE A 450 -24.85 -39.82 15.22
C PHE A 450 -23.78 -40.59 15.99
N LYS A 451 -24.19 -41.46 16.91
CA LYS A 451 -23.29 -42.29 17.70
C LYS A 451 -22.46 -43.22 16.80
N GLU A 452 -23.11 -43.98 15.92
CA GLU A 452 -22.42 -44.88 14.99
C GLU A 452 -21.49 -44.13 14.01
N SER A 453 -21.93 -42.96 13.51
CA SER A 453 -21.12 -42.12 12.64
C SER A 453 -19.84 -41.64 13.34
N LEU A 454 -19.95 -41.25 14.63
CA LEU A 454 -18.79 -40.85 15.43
C LEU A 454 -17.86 -42.04 15.70
N GLU A 455 -18.40 -43.21 16.05
CA GLU A 455 -17.62 -44.43 16.25
C GLU A 455 -16.86 -44.85 14.99
N MET A 456 -17.50 -44.76 13.82
CA MET A 456 -16.86 -45.02 12.53
C MET A 456 -15.73 -44.03 12.26
N LEU A 457 -15.97 -42.73 12.41
CA LEU A 457 -14.93 -41.71 12.20
C LEU A 457 -13.75 -41.89 13.17
N MET A 458 -14.02 -42.21 14.44
CA MET A 458 -12.99 -42.49 15.45
C MET A 458 -12.19 -43.75 15.10
N LYS A 459 -12.86 -44.82 14.67
CA LYS A 459 -12.20 -46.06 14.25
C LYS A 459 -11.29 -45.81 13.06
N GLU A 460 -11.76 -45.13 12.01
CA GLU A 460 -10.92 -44.80 10.85
C GLU A 460 -9.72 -43.91 11.24
N PHE A 461 -9.91 -42.99 12.18
CA PHE A 461 -8.83 -42.16 12.70
C PHE A 461 -7.76 -42.99 13.43
N LEU A 462 -8.18 -43.89 14.33
CA LEU A 462 -7.28 -44.78 15.09
C LEU A 462 -6.55 -45.80 14.20
N GLU A 463 -7.21 -46.26 13.13
CA GLU A 463 -6.60 -47.12 12.11
C GLU A 463 -5.60 -46.37 11.20
N GLY A 464 -5.44 -45.05 11.40
CA GLY A 464 -4.51 -44.24 10.63
C GLY A 464 -5.02 -43.86 9.23
N LYS A 465 -6.26 -44.25 8.86
CA LYS A 465 -6.91 -43.86 7.61
C LYS A 465 -7.11 -42.35 7.50
N ALA A 466 -7.10 -41.63 8.63
CA ALA A 466 -7.06 -40.17 8.65
C ALA A 466 -5.87 -39.58 7.86
N LYS A 467 -4.73 -40.28 7.76
CA LYS A 467 -3.61 -39.82 6.91
C LYS A 467 -3.97 -39.89 5.43
N GLU A 468 -4.73 -40.91 5.03
CA GLU A 468 -5.27 -41.05 3.67
C GLU A 468 -6.32 -39.98 3.39
N TRP A 469 -7.09 -39.58 4.41
CA TRP A 469 -8.01 -38.44 4.29
C TRP A 469 -7.24 -37.16 4.01
N VAL A 470 -6.07 -36.95 4.64
CA VAL A 470 -5.23 -35.74 4.49
C VAL A 470 -4.50 -35.70 3.14
N SER A 471 -4.06 -36.84 2.61
CA SER A 471 -3.47 -36.95 1.28
C SER A 471 -4.53 -36.71 0.20
N LEU A 472 -4.31 -35.75 -0.70
CA LEU A 472 -5.22 -35.49 -1.82
C LEU A 472 -5.39 -36.75 -2.69
N PRO A 473 -6.60 -37.29 -2.88
CA PRO A 473 -6.81 -38.24 -3.95
C PRO A 473 -6.68 -37.48 -5.28
N SER A 474 -5.72 -37.87 -6.11
CA SER A 474 -5.62 -37.45 -7.52
C SER A 474 -6.79 -37.97 -8.40
N LYS A 475 -7.80 -38.60 -7.79
CA LYS A 475 -8.84 -39.38 -8.49
C LYS A 475 -9.98 -38.57 -9.13
N TYR A 476 -9.92 -37.24 -9.16
CA TYR A 476 -10.78 -36.43 -10.05
C TYR A 476 -10.20 -36.27 -11.47
N ALA A 477 -9.35 -37.21 -11.91
CA ALA A 477 -9.19 -37.48 -13.33
C ALA A 477 -10.41 -38.26 -13.82
N LEU A 478 -11.39 -37.52 -14.36
CA LEU A 478 -12.33 -37.93 -15.42
C LEU A 478 -12.56 -39.45 -15.54
N LYS A 479 -13.57 -39.98 -14.86
CA LYS A 479 -14.38 -41.06 -15.46
C LYS A 479 -15.42 -40.39 -16.37
N ASN A 480 -15.01 -40.07 -17.59
CA ASN A 480 -15.95 -39.98 -18.70
C ASN A 480 -16.39 -41.42 -19.01
N LYS A 481 -17.66 -41.72 -18.73
CA LYS A 481 -18.44 -42.66 -19.52
C LYS A 481 -19.33 -41.84 -20.42
#